data_AF-R9PJ35-F1
#
_entry.id   AF-R9PJ35-F1
#
_cell.length_a   1.000
_cell.length_b   1.000
_cell.length_c   1.000
_cell.angle_alpha   90.00
_cell.angle_beta   90.00
_cell.angle_gamma   90.00
#
_symmetry.space_group_name_H-M   'P 1'
#
loop_
_entity.id
_entity.type
_entity.pdbx_description
1 polymer ?
#
loop_
_entity_poly.entity_id
_entity_poly.type
_entity_poly.pdbx_seq_one_letter_code
_entity_poly.pdbx_strand_id
1 'polypeptide(L)'
;MIEFIHQTFTYLATGFLFTLFLFTSSIKISRWHQYIVPFQLGFMKKYGLNGLVYTLIGVAELLGALGLLLAGSHVLGTLAASGLFFLSLGAFLYHLKFDSFQFGIPALLCGSLALVLFASHFAWLTELPTNLAITADMLDFQFSLKTAIPFLVGASVALKFSLIMSETATTKMLNADKEDPYAA
;
A
#
# COMPACT_ATOMS: atom_id res chain seq x y z
N MET A 1 -29.63 -4.82 8.70
CA MET A 1 -28.73 -5.99 8.81
C MET A 1 -27.75 -6.05 7.63
N ILE A 2 -28.21 -6.02 6.37
CA ILE A 2 -27.33 -6.07 5.19
C ILE A 2 -26.34 -4.90 5.13
N GLU A 3 -26.80 -3.66 5.37
CA GLU A 3 -25.93 -2.46 5.39
C GLU A 3 -24.82 -2.55 6.43
N PHE A 4 -25.15 -3.03 7.64
CA PHE A 4 -24.17 -3.25 8.71
C PHE A 4 -23.08 -4.27 8.32
N ILE A 5 -23.47 -5.37 7.65
CA ILE A 5 -22.53 -6.38 7.16
C ILE A 5 -21.62 -5.78 6.07
N HIS A 6 -22.20 -5.07 5.11
CA HIS A 6 -21.45 -4.40 4.04
C HIS A 6 -20.44 -3.40 4.59
N GLN A 7 -20.85 -2.56 5.54
CA GLN A 7 -19.99 -1.55 6.15
C GLN A 7 -18.87 -2.19 6.99
N THR A 8 -19.19 -3.21 7.79
CA THR A 8 -18.19 -3.97 8.55
C THR A 8 -17.15 -4.61 7.63
N PHE A 9 -17.60 -5.26 6.55
CA PHE A 9 -16.71 -5.84 5.55
C PHE A 9 -15.79 -4.79 4.93
N THR A 10 -16.34 -3.63 4.52
CA THR A 10 -15.57 -2.54 3.91
C THR A 10 -14.46 -2.04 4.84
N TYR A 11 -14.73 -1.89 6.14
CA TYR A 11 -13.71 -1.48 7.10
C TYR A 11 -12.62 -2.54 7.31
N LEU A 12 -13.00 -3.82 7.42
CA LEU A 12 -12.03 -4.91 7.57
C LEU A 12 -11.13 -5.04 6.33
N ALA A 13 -11.72 -4.99 5.14
CA ALA A 13 -11.00 -5.04 3.88
C ALA A 13 -10.06 -3.82 3.72
N THR A 14 -10.52 -2.63 4.09
CA THR A 14 -9.71 -1.41 4.08
C THR A 14 -8.52 -1.51 5.02
N GLY A 15 -8.73 -1.90 6.29
CA GLY A 15 -7.64 -2.05 7.26
C GLY A 15 -6.62 -3.11 6.85
N PHE A 16 -7.09 -4.21 6.24
CA PHE A 16 -6.23 -5.27 5.72
C PHE A 16 -5.36 -4.79 4.55
N LEU A 17 -5.97 -4.17 3.51
CA LEU A 17 -5.23 -3.62 2.38
C LEU A 17 -4.28 -2.50 2.82
N PHE A 18 -4.73 -1.60 3.70
CA PHE A 18 -3.90 -0.55 4.25
C PHE A 18 -2.63 -1.12 4.88
N THR A 19 -2.75 -2.14 5.73
CA THR A 19 -1.61 -2.75 6.42
C THR A 19 -0.63 -3.39 5.43
N LEU A 20 -1.15 -4.16 4.47
CA LEU A 20 -0.32 -4.83 3.46
C LEU A 20 0.42 -3.83 2.58
N PHE A 21 -0.29 -2.85 2.02
CA PHE A 21 0.31 -1.85 1.15
C PHE A 21 1.21 -0.88 1.89
N LEU A 22 0.92 -0.53 3.15
CA LEU A 22 1.83 0.24 3.98
C LEU A 22 3.16 -0.49 4.17
N PHE A 23 3.09 -1.80 4.45
CA PHE A 23 4.29 -2.63 4.61
C PHE A 23 5.08 -2.76 3.31
N THR A 24 4.44 -3.09 2.18
CA THR A 24 5.14 -3.22 0.89
C THR A 24 5.75 -1.89 0.45
N SER A 25 5.03 -0.78 0.65
CA SER A 25 5.49 0.57 0.32
C SER A 25 6.70 0.98 1.15
N SER A 26 6.65 0.73 2.47
CA SER A 26 7.76 1.04 3.39
C SER A 26 9.06 0.42 2.92
N ILE A 27 9.03 -0.85 2.50
CA ILE A 27 10.22 -1.55 2.00
C ILE A 27 10.69 -0.95 0.67
N LYS A 28 9.77 -0.64 -0.27
CA LYS A 28 10.10 -0.06 -1.60
C LYS A 28 10.71 1.33 -1.51
N ILE A 29 10.25 2.13 -0.54
CA ILE A 29 10.68 3.51 -0.34
C ILE A 29 12.00 3.56 0.41
N SER A 30 12.07 2.94 1.59
CA SER A 30 13.21 3.11 2.51
C SER A 30 14.25 1.99 2.42
N ARG A 31 13.92 0.85 1.81
CA ARG A 31 14.83 -0.30 1.65
C ARG A 31 15.47 -0.75 2.99
N TRP A 32 14.75 -0.57 4.09
CA TRP A 32 15.29 -0.77 5.44
C TRP A 32 15.56 -2.24 5.81
N HIS A 33 14.93 -3.18 5.12
CA HIS A 33 14.98 -4.58 5.51
C HIS A 33 16.13 -5.33 4.84
N GLN A 34 17.23 -5.52 5.57
CA GLN A 34 18.51 -6.02 5.07
C GLN A 34 18.45 -7.36 4.33
N TYR A 35 17.52 -8.26 4.70
CA TYR A 35 17.35 -9.55 4.01
C TYR A 35 16.49 -9.46 2.74
N ILE A 36 15.64 -8.44 2.62
CA ILE A 36 14.74 -8.28 1.48
C ILE A 36 15.42 -7.45 0.37
N VAL A 37 16.29 -6.51 0.71
CA VAL A 37 16.96 -5.64 -0.30
C VAL A 37 17.72 -6.43 -1.37
N PRO A 38 18.57 -7.42 -1.04
CA PRO A 38 19.27 -8.21 -2.07
C PRO A 38 18.30 -8.95 -2.99
N PHE A 39 17.21 -9.48 -2.44
CA PHE A 39 16.17 -10.17 -3.21
C PHE A 39 15.44 -9.21 -4.15
N GLN A 40 15.10 -8.01 -3.67
CA GLN A 40 14.47 -6.96 -4.47
C GLN A 40 15.38 -6.44 -5.58
N LEU A 41 16.68 -6.27 -5.32
CA LEU A 41 17.66 -5.91 -6.35
C LEU A 41 17.77 -7.00 -7.42
N GLY A 42 17.70 -8.28 -7.01
CA GLY A 42 17.62 -9.43 -7.92
C GLY A 42 16.38 -9.36 -8.82
N PHE A 43 15.19 -9.11 -8.25
CA PHE A 43 13.97 -8.91 -9.02
C PHE A 43 14.04 -7.71 -9.95
N MET A 44 14.55 -6.58 -9.50
CA MET A 44 14.68 -5.38 -10.33
C MET A 44 15.55 -5.66 -11.57
N LYS A 45 16.69 -6.35 -11.40
CA LYS A 45 17.52 -6.79 -12.53
C LYS A 45 16.76 -7.75 -13.45
N LYS A 46 16.07 -8.75 -12.88
CA LYS A 46 15.29 -9.73 -13.64
C LYS A 46 14.15 -9.08 -14.44
N TYR A 47 13.50 -8.06 -13.86
CA TYR A 47 12.35 -7.37 -14.42
C TYR A 47 12.71 -6.18 -15.31
N GLY A 48 14.00 -5.83 -15.39
CA GLY A 48 14.47 -4.64 -16.09
C GLY A 48 13.98 -3.32 -15.47
N LEU A 49 13.66 -3.32 -14.18
CA LEU A 49 13.13 -2.14 -13.49
C LEU A 49 14.26 -1.29 -12.90
N ASN A 50 14.19 0.02 -13.13
CA ASN A 50 15.04 0.99 -12.44
C ASN A 50 14.55 1.18 -10.99
N GLY A 51 15.49 1.41 -10.07
CA GLY A 51 15.19 1.67 -8.66
C GLY A 51 14.28 2.88 -8.44
N LEU A 52 14.32 3.89 -9.33
CA LEU A 52 13.38 5.02 -9.29
C LEU A 52 11.95 4.55 -9.52
N VAL A 53 11.72 3.72 -10.54
CA VAL A 53 10.39 3.17 -10.84
C VAL A 53 9.88 2.32 -9.67
N TYR A 54 10.77 1.53 -9.07
CA TYR A 54 10.42 0.71 -7.90
C TYR A 54 9.99 1.57 -6.70
N THR A 55 10.70 2.66 -6.44
CA THR A 55 10.34 3.61 -5.39
C THR A 55 9.05 4.37 -5.71
N LEU A 56 8.81 4.76 -6.98
CA LEU A 56 7.55 5.38 -7.40
C LEU A 56 6.35 4.45 -7.23
N ILE A 57 6.50 3.15 -7.51
CA ILE A 57 5.48 2.14 -7.21
C ILE A 57 5.19 2.13 -5.70
N GLY A 58 6.24 2.15 -4.85
CA GLY A 58 6.06 2.24 -3.40
C GLY A 58 5.34 3.52 -2.94
N VAL A 59 5.61 4.67 -3.56
CA VAL A 59 4.89 5.91 -3.25
C VAL A 59 3.43 5.83 -3.70
N ALA A 60 3.15 5.28 -4.88
CA ALA A 60 1.79 5.12 -5.38
C ALA A 60 0.97 4.14 -4.51
N GLU A 61 1.59 3.04 -4.07
CA GLU A 61 1.00 2.09 -3.12
C GLU A 61 0.67 2.76 -1.78
N LEU A 62 1.58 3.59 -1.26
CA LEU A 62 1.36 4.34 -0.01
C LEU A 62 0.22 5.35 -0.14
N LEU A 63 0.18 6.10 -1.25
CA LEU A 63 -0.89 7.05 -1.53
C LEU A 63 -2.24 6.35 -1.68
N GLY A 64 -2.28 5.20 -2.36
CA GLY A 64 -3.50 4.39 -2.45
C GLY A 64 -3.95 3.88 -1.09
N ALA A 65 -3.03 3.36 -0.27
CA ALA A 65 -3.35 2.88 1.07
C ALA A 65 -3.87 4.00 1.98
N LEU A 66 -3.17 5.15 2.01
CA LEU A 66 -3.59 6.32 2.78
C LEU A 66 -4.90 6.89 2.26
N GLY A 67 -5.07 6.98 0.94
CA GLY A 67 -6.30 7.45 0.31
C GLY A 67 -7.50 6.56 0.66
N LEU A 68 -7.31 5.25 0.82
CA LEU A 68 -8.37 4.32 1.21
C LEU A 68 -8.69 4.45 2.71
N LEU A 69 -7.67 4.57 3.56
CA LEU A 69 -7.85 4.75 5.00
C LEU A 69 -8.50 6.11 5.35
N LEU A 70 -8.11 7.16 4.64
CA LEU A 70 -8.53 8.55 4.85
C LEU A 70 -9.62 8.98 3.85
N ALA A 71 -10.20 8.03 3.11
CA ALA A 71 -11.07 8.30 1.98
C ALA A 71 -12.09 9.36 2.35
N GLY A 72 -12.77 9.20 3.49
CA GLY A 72 -13.75 10.15 4.02
C GLY A 72 -14.88 10.54 3.07
N SER A 73 -14.85 10.03 1.85
CA SER A 73 -15.62 10.41 0.69
C SER A 73 -15.57 9.22 -0.26
N HIS A 74 -16.69 8.96 -0.93
CA HIS A 74 -16.77 7.85 -1.87
C HIS A 74 -15.94 8.12 -3.14
N VAL A 75 -15.72 9.40 -3.49
CA VAL A 75 -14.83 9.77 -4.60
C VAL A 75 -13.37 9.38 -4.30
N LEU A 76 -12.83 9.79 -3.15
CA LEU A 76 -11.44 9.46 -2.80
C LEU A 76 -11.27 7.95 -2.60
N GLY A 77 -12.25 7.28 -1.97
CA GLY A 77 -12.26 5.82 -1.82
C GLY A 77 -12.23 5.09 -3.16
N THR A 78 -13.00 5.56 -4.14
CA THR A 78 -13.00 5.01 -5.51
C THR A 78 -11.64 5.18 -6.21
N LEU A 79 -11.05 6.38 -6.11
CA LEU A 79 -9.74 6.66 -6.71
C LEU A 79 -8.62 5.84 -6.05
N ALA A 80 -8.65 5.74 -4.72
CA ALA A 80 -7.67 4.96 -3.96
C ALA A 80 -7.77 3.46 -4.26
N ALA A 81 -8.98 2.90 -4.23
CA ALA A 81 -9.22 1.49 -4.51
C ALA A 81 -8.86 1.11 -5.96
N SER A 82 -9.19 1.95 -6.94
CA SER A 82 -8.81 1.73 -8.35
C SER A 82 -7.29 1.82 -8.55
N GLY A 83 -6.61 2.77 -7.91
CA GLY A 83 -5.15 2.86 -7.92
C GLY A 83 -4.48 1.58 -7.38
N LEU A 84 -4.92 1.10 -6.22
CA LEU A 84 -4.42 -0.16 -5.64
C LEU A 84 -4.74 -1.38 -6.51
N PHE A 85 -5.91 -1.41 -7.16
CA PHE A 85 -6.26 -2.48 -8.11
C PHE A 85 -5.28 -2.52 -9.29
N PHE A 86 -5.00 -1.39 -9.95
CA PHE A 86 -4.10 -1.36 -11.10
C PHE A 86 -2.65 -1.64 -10.72
N LEU A 87 -2.18 -1.18 -9.55
CA LEU A 87 -0.86 -1.54 -9.03
C LEU A 87 -0.76 -3.04 -8.77
N SER A 88 -1.78 -3.65 -8.17
CA SER A 88 -1.86 -5.10 -7.94
C SER A 88 -1.89 -5.90 -9.23
N LEU A 89 -2.70 -5.45 -10.20
CA LEU A 89 -2.80 -6.07 -11.51
C LEU A 89 -1.45 -6.00 -12.25
N GLY A 90 -0.81 -4.84 -12.25
CA GLY A 90 0.53 -4.66 -12.82
C GLY A 90 1.56 -5.60 -12.18
N ALA A 91 1.58 -5.68 -10.85
CA ALA A 91 2.45 -6.59 -10.12
C ALA A 91 2.18 -8.06 -10.46
N PHE A 92 0.91 -8.46 -10.53
CA PHE A 92 0.51 -9.81 -10.92
C PHE A 92 0.99 -10.16 -12.34
N LEU A 93 0.78 -9.26 -13.31
CA LEU A 93 1.23 -9.45 -14.69
C LEU A 93 2.77 -9.54 -14.79
N TYR A 94 3.52 -8.79 -13.98
CA TYR A 94 4.97 -8.93 -13.89
C TYR A 94 5.37 -10.31 -13.38
N HIS A 95 4.71 -10.82 -12.32
CA HIS A 95 4.98 -12.17 -11.83
C HIS A 95 4.59 -13.25 -12.85
N LEU A 96 3.51 -13.10 -13.62
CA LEU A 96 3.19 -14.05 -14.69
C LEU A 96 4.24 -14.06 -15.81
N LYS A 97 4.81 -12.89 -16.13
CA LYS A 97 5.79 -12.76 -17.20
C LYS A 97 7.17 -13.29 -16.82
N PHE A 98 7.60 -13.05 -15.59
CA PHE A 98 8.99 -13.28 -15.19
C PHE A 98 9.15 -14.40 -14.14
N ASP A 99 8.09 -14.75 -13.42
CA ASP A 99 8.11 -15.74 -12.32
C ASP A 99 7.07 -16.86 -12.54
N SER A 100 6.95 -17.74 -11.56
CA SER A 100 5.83 -18.68 -11.45
C SER A 100 4.57 -18.01 -10.94
N PHE A 101 3.41 -18.49 -11.38
CA PHE A 101 2.07 -18.04 -10.95
C PHE A 101 1.92 -17.90 -9.42
N GLN A 102 2.56 -18.81 -8.66
CA GLN A 102 2.51 -18.86 -7.20
C GLN A 102 2.97 -17.54 -6.54
N PHE A 103 3.95 -16.85 -7.13
CA PHE A 103 4.44 -15.56 -6.64
C PHE A 103 3.48 -14.40 -6.94
N GLY A 104 2.57 -14.59 -7.89
CA GLY A 104 1.52 -13.62 -8.21
C GLY A 104 0.27 -13.72 -7.32
N ILE A 105 0.09 -14.81 -6.56
CA ILE A 105 -1.12 -15.03 -5.74
C ILE A 105 -1.38 -13.86 -4.76
N PRO A 106 -0.38 -13.33 -4.03
CA PRO A 106 -0.62 -12.20 -3.13
C PRO A 106 -1.14 -10.95 -3.86
N ALA A 107 -0.59 -10.65 -5.05
CA ALA A 107 -1.02 -9.53 -5.87
C ALA A 107 -2.45 -9.74 -6.40
N LEU A 108 -2.79 -10.97 -6.80
CA LEU A 108 -4.15 -11.31 -7.24
C LEU A 108 -5.18 -11.14 -6.11
N LEU A 109 -4.86 -11.60 -4.90
CA LEU A 109 -5.74 -11.45 -3.73
C LEU A 109 -5.93 -9.98 -3.35
N CYS A 110 -4.84 -9.19 -3.30
CA CYS A 110 -4.92 -7.77 -3.01
C CYS A 110 -5.72 -7.01 -4.08
N GLY A 111 -5.47 -7.31 -5.35
CA GLY A 111 -6.22 -6.73 -6.47
C GLY A 111 -7.69 -7.08 -6.43
N SER A 112 -8.04 -8.33 -6.16
CA SER A 112 -9.44 -8.76 -6.05
C SER A 112 -10.18 -8.02 -4.93
N LEU A 113 -9.53 -7.85 -3.78
CA LEU A 113 -10.11 -7.12 -2.65
C LEU A 113 -10.23 -5.62 -2.95
N ALA A 114 -9.24 -5.02 -3.59
CA ALA A 114 -9.29 -3.63 -4.04
C ALA A 114 -10.40 -3.40 -5.08
N LEU A 115 -10.66 -4.37 -5.96
CA LEU A 115 -11.76 -4.31 -6.93
C LEU A 115 -13.13 -4.34 -6.25
N VAL A 116 -13.31 -5.17 -5.22
CA VAL A 116 -14.54 -5.19 -4.43
C VAL A 116 -14.76 -3.83 -3.74
N LEU A 117 -13.73 -3.26 -3.13
CA LEU A 117 -13.83 -1.93 -2.51
C LEU A 117 -14.11 -0.82 -3.53
N PHE A 118 -13.50 -0.89 -4.71
CA PHE A 118 -13.81 0.02 -5.81
C PHE A 118 -15.30 -0.05 -6.16
N ALA A 119 -15.84 -1.27 -6.34
CA ALA A 119 -17.26 -1.46 -6.64
C ALA A 119 -18.16 -0.90 -5.53
N SER A 120 -17.81 -1.14 -4.25
CA SER A 120 -18.55 -0.62 -3.10
C SER A 120 -18.56 0.91 -3.04
N HIS A 121 -17.43 1.58 -3.27
CA HIS A 121 -17.37 3.05 -3.28
C HIS A 121 -18.05 3.64 -4.52
N PHE A 122 -17.88 3.01 -5.68
CA PHE A 122 -18.44 3.48 -6.94
C PHE A 122 -19.97 3.34 -6.99
N ALA A 123 -20.54 2.25 -6.48
CA ALA A 123 -21.99 2.05 -6.42
C ALA A 123 -22.70 3.19 -5.69
N TRP A 124 -22.14 3.63 -4.55
CA TRP A 124 -22.67 4.76 -3.80
C TRP A 124 -22.72 6.07 -4.62
N LEU A 125 -21.68 6.33 -5.42
CA LEU A 125 -21.64 7.51 -6.30
C LEU A 125 -22.74 7.48 -7.37
N THR A 126 -23.18 6.29 -7.78
CA THR A 126 -24.23 6.13 -8.80
C THR A 126 -25.65 6.22 -8.25
N GLU A 127 -25.85 6.10 -6.93
CA GLU A 127 -27.16 6.10 -6.29
C GLU A 127 -27.65 7.49 -5.85
N LEU A 128 -26.79 8.53 -5.84
CA LEU A 128 -27.13 9.87 -5.38
C LEU A 128 -27.41 10.86 -6.52
N PRO A 129 -28.40 11.77 -6.35
CA PRO A 129 -28.48 12.98 -7.16
C PRO A 129 -27.15 13.75 -7.03
N THR A 130 -26.51 14.07 -8.16
CA THR A 130 -25.14 14.62 -8.23
C THR A 130 -24.91 15.90 -7.41
N ASN A 131 -25.98 16.64 -7.13
CA ASN A 131 -26.01 17.84 -6.31
C ASN A 131 -26.05 17.60 -4.78
N LEU A 132 -26.37 16.40 -4.31
CA LEU A 132 -26.41 16.03 -2.88
C LEU A 132 -25.19 15.21 -2.42
N ALA A 133 -24.51 14.55 -3.37
CA ALA A 133 -23.37 13.65 -3.07
C ALA A 133 -22.18 14.39 -2.43
N ILE A 134 -21.88 15.61 -2.88
CA ILE A 134 -20.72 16.39 -2.42
C ILE A 134 -20.89 16.85 -0.97
N THR A 135 -22.11 17.19 -0.56
CA THR A 135 -22.41 17.63 0.82
C THR A 135 -22.42 16.49 1.83
N ALA A 136 -22.84 15.28 1.41
CA ALA A 136 -22.79 14.08 2.26
C ALA A 136 -21.33 13.60 2.45
N ASP A 137 -20.51 13.63 1.39
CA ASP A 137 -19.08 13.30 1.42
C ASP A 137 -18.29 14.14 2.45
N MET A 138 -18.66 15.42 2.64
CA MET A 138 -17.96 16.30 3.60
C MET A 138 -18.19 15.92 5.07
N LEU A 139 -19.34 15.32 5.40
CA LEU A 139 -19.68 14.86 6.76
C LEU A 139 -19.01 13.52 7.08
N ASP A 140 -18.95 12.61 6.10
CA ASP A 140 -18.25 11.33 6.24
C ASP A 140 -16.74 11.50 6.39
N PHE A 141 -16.17 12.59 5.87
CA PHE A 141 -14.75 12.89 6.02
C PHE A 141 -14.36 13.11 7.48
N GLN A 142 -15.18 13.84 8.24
CA GLN A 142 -14.94 14.05 9.67
C GLN A 142 -15.06 12.76 10.49
N PHE A 143 -15.95 11.85 10.08
CA PHE A 143 -16.09 10.55 10.73
C PHE A 143 -14.91 9.62 10.42
N SER A 144 -14.49 9.57 9.15
CA SER A 144 -13.32 8.80 8.69
C SER A 144 -12.03 9.24 9.37
N LEU A 145 -11.86 10.53 9.64
CA LEU A 145 -10.70 11.02 10.38
C LEU A 145 -10.60 10.37 11.78
N LYS A 146 -11.74 10.24 12.48
CA LYS A 146 -11.78 9.65 13.84
C LYS A 146 -11.49 8.15 13.82
N THR A 147 -11.95 7.42 12.81
CA THR A 147 -11.70 5.99 12.67
C THR A 147 -10.30 5.67 12.13
N ALA A 148 -9.67 6.61 11.41
CA ALA A 148 -8.31 6.47 10.91
C ALA A 148 -7.23 6.69 11.99
N ILE A 149 -7.52 7.45 13.06
CA ILE A 149 -6.55 7.78 14.12
C ILE A 149 -5.80 6.55 14.68
N PRO A 150 -6.47 5.44 15.07
CA PRO A 150 -5.77 4.25 15.59
C PRO A 150 -4.78 3.66 14.57
N PHE A 151 -5.16 3.63 13.29
CA PHE A 151 -4.33 3.12 12.21
C PHE A 151 -3.16 4.05 11.89
N LEU A 152 -3.36 5.37 11.91
CA LEU A 152 -2.31 6.36 11.73
C LEU A 152 -1.29 6.34 12.88
N VAL A 153 -1.76 6.16 14.12
CA VAL A 153 -0.87 5.95 15.28
C VAL A 153 -0.04 4.69 15.07
N GLY A 154 -0.65 3.56 14.71
CA GLY A 154 0.08 2.33 14.40
C GLY A 154 1.07 2.50 13.24
N ALA A 155 0.67 3.19 12.17
CA ALA A 155 1.53 3.49 11.02
C ALA A 155 2.71 4.37 11.40
N SER A 156 2.53 5.36 12.28
CA SER A 156 3.61 6.22 12.76
C SER A 156 4.66 5.44 13.57
N VAL A 157 4.24 4.43 14.34
CA VAL A 157 5.15 3.53 15.05
C VAL A 157 5.90 2.64 14.05
N ALA A 158 5.21 2.08 13.07
CA ALA A 158 5.84 1.27 12.02
C ALA A 158 6.85 2.08 11.17
N LEU A 159 6.52 3.33 10.84
CA LEU A 159 7.40 4.23 10.10
C LEU A 159 8.63 4.62 10.92
N LYS A 160 8.45 4.98 12.20
CA LYS A 160 9.57 5.24 13.12
C LYS A 160 10.47 4.02 13.26
N PHE A 161 9.89 2.84 13.42
CA PHE A 161 10.65 1.59 13.47
C PHE A 161 11.44 1.35 12.18
N SER A 162 10.80 1.54 11.02
CA SER A 162 11.45 1.43 9.71
C SER A 162 12.63 2.41 9.55
N LEU A 163 12.48 3.66 10.00
CA LEU A 163 13.55 4.66 9.98
C LEU A 163 14.72 4.28 10.91
N ILE A 164 14.43 3.85 12.15
CA ILE A 164 15.45 3.39 13.12
C ILE A 164 16.24 2.19 12.57
N MET A 165 15.52 1.23 11.97
CA MET A 165 16.14 0.05 11.38
C MET A 165 16.97 0.41 10.15
N SER A 166 16.55 1.40 9.36
CA SER A 166 17.31 1.94 8.23
C SER A 166 18.64 2.55 8.71
N GLU A 167 18.63 3.42 9.72
CA GLU A 167 19.85 4.03 10.27
C GLU A 167 20.82 2.98 10.84
N THR A 168 20.27 1.99 11.56
CA THR A 168 21.06 0.87 12.12
C THR A 168 21.70 0.04 11.01
N ALA A 169 20.96 -0.22 9.93
CA ALA A 169 21.46 -0.96 8.77
C ALA A 169 22.59 -0.22 8.05
N THR A 170 22.43 1.09 7.82
CA THR A 170 23.45 1.95 7.20
C THR A 170 24.71 1.99 8.05
N THR A 171 24.58 2.11 9.37
CA THR A 171 25.72 2.13 10.30
C THR A 171 26.49 0.81 10.32
N LYS A 172 25.78 -0.33 10.29
CA LYS A 172 26.42 -1.65 10.22
C LYS A 172 27.18 -1.86 8.90
N MET A 173 26.65 -1.41 7.78
CA MET A 173 27.35 -1.51 6.49
C MET A 173 28.59 -0.60 6.44
N LEU A 174 28.48 0.63 6.93
CA LEU A 174 29.62 1.56 7.05
C LEU A 174 30.74 1.04 7.96
N ASN A 175 30.40 0.28 8.99
CA ASN A 175 31.40 -0.31 9.88
C ASN A 175 31.97 -1.63 9.33
N ALA A 176 31.20 -2.40 8.56
CA ALA A 176 31.68 -3.61 7.88
C ALA A 176 32.73 -3.29 6.80
N ASP A 177 32.59 -2.19 6.05
CA ASP A 177 33.61 -1.74 5.09
C ASP A 177 34.92 -1.27 5.75
N LYS A 178 34.88 -0.89 7.03
CA LYS A 178 36.09 -0.50 7.80
C LYS A 178 36.84 -1.68 8.38
N GLU A 179 36.21 -2.85 8.45
CA GLU A 179 36.81 -4.08 8.98
C GLU A 179 37.24 -5.04 7.86
N ASP A 180 37.25 -4.61 6.59
CA ASP A 180 37.77 -5.42 5.48
C ASP A 180 39.28 -5.73 5.72
N PRO A 181 39.64 -6.99 6.02
CA PRO A 181 41.03 -7.37 6.24
C PRO A 181 41.88 -7.33 4.95
N TYR A 182 41.28 -6.97 3.82
CA TYR A 182 41.93 -6.79 2.52
C TYR A 182 42.04 -5.32 2.07
N ALA A 183 41.68 -4.34 2.91
CA ALA A 183 41.76 -2.90 2.59
C ALA A 183 43.17 -2.28 2.72
N ALA A 184 44.24 -3.05 2.52
CA ALA A 184 45.63 -2.59 2.49
C ALA A 184 46.35 -3.05 1.22
#